data_AF-A0A353HX26-F1
#
_entry.id   AF-A0A353HX26-F1
#
_cell.length_a   1.000
_cell.length_b   1.000
_cell.length_c   1.000
_cell.angle_alpha   90.00
_cell.angle_beta   90.00
_cell.angle_gamma   90.00
#
_symmetry.space_group_name_H-M   'P 1'
#
loop_
_entity.id
_entity.type
_entity.pdbx_description
1 polymer ?
#
loop_
_entity_poly.entity_id
_entity_poly.type
_entity_poly.pdbx_seq_one_letter_code
_entity_poly.pdbx_strand_id
1 'polypeptide(L)'
;MNSLWWLALPTLLLPIWWHRKKRVQVAAEPMATARFLPRTEPRQMRVWRWADVILLIVRCLLLACLIAWLADPVLPWRGNTVVVAEGTDARWAEQQVQAAGFGNAARLSLPAAAALAWVRSHEREWKPDARLLVLGDIPMPAAPPQFRHALDLRTLAKPAAAGEVHVAVVGERAGEWRRMFAALNGPLRAVVGEGPGAKTELIVWDKPEAPPASMRAPLWWVADASAFPELAKAPRVDGIRYADSPRGRLWTSDAWPPSEAAAARRLLETWRNLHYAPLPYTAPSQSFVASNVPSTTHADGALRGILMWALVALFALERILTHARRR
;
A
#
# COMPACT_ATOMS: atom_id res chain seq x y z
N MET A 1 -6.69 -8.06 -20.83
CA MET A 1 -5.30 -8.45 -21.11
C MET A 1 -4.98 -8.06 -22.54
N ASN A 2 -3.94 -7.25 -22.76
CA ASN A 2 -3.50 -6.82 -24.10
C ASN A 2 -2.87 -8.02 -24.83
N SER A 3 -3.72 -8.78 -25.53
CA SER A 3 -3.36 -9.93 -26.37
C SER A 3 -2.57 -9.54 -27.63
N LEU A 4 -1.87 -8.39 -27.63
CA LEU A 4 -1.20 -7.81 -28.80
C LEU A 4 0.30 -7.59 -28.58
N TRP A 5 0.87 -8.03 -27.44
CA TRP A 5 2.30 -7.87 -27.16
C TRP A 5 3.20 -8.55 -28.21
N TRP A 6 2.72 -9.62 -28.84
CA TRP A 6 3.42 -10.32 -29.91
C TRP A 6 3.62 -9.44 -31.16
N LEU A 7 2.77 -8.41 -31.38
CA LEU A 7 2.99 -7.40 -32.42
C LEU A 7 4.20 -6.51 -32.15
N ALA A 8 4.71 -6.47 -30.92
CA ALA A 8 5.93 -5.74 -30.59
C ALA A 8 7.20 -6.53 -30.91
N LEU A 9 7.15 -7.86 -31.06
CA LEU A 9 8.33 -8.70 -31.35
C LEU A 9 9.08 -8.28 -32.63
N PRO A 10 8.44 -7.90 -33.75
CA PRO A 10 9.12 -7.39 -34.93
C PRO A 10 9.98 -6.15 -34.66
N THR A 11 9.69 -5.35 -33.63
CA THR A 11 10.50 -4.17 -33.28
C THR A 11 11.93 -4.53 -32.82
N LEU A 12 12.16 -5.77 -32.36
CA LEU A 12 13.51 -6.29 -32.06
C LEU A 12 14.41 -6.35 -33.31
N LEU A 13 13.84 -6.37 -34.51
CA LEU A 13 14.59 -6.34 -35.76
C LEU A 13 15.11 -4.94 -36.09
N LEU A 14 14.56 -3.86 -35.50
CA LEU A 14 14.95 -2.49 -35.81
C LEU A 14 16.40 -2.17 -35.45
N PRO A 15 16.93 -2.48 -34.24
CA PRO A 15 18.34 -2.27 -33.94
C PRO A 15 19.27 -3.07 -34.85
N ILE A 16 18.87 -4.31 -35.19
CA ILE A 16 19.64 -5.19 -36.08
C ILE A 16 19.69 -4.59 -37.48
N TRP A 17 18.55 -4.22 -38.04
CA TRP A 17 18.46 -3.59 -39.36
C TRP A 17 19.22 -2.26 -39.42
N TRP A 18 19.08 -1.43 -38.38
CA TRP A 18 19.79 -0.15 -38.28
C TRP A 18 21.32 -0.34 -38.15
N HIS A 19 21.77 -1.31 -37.35
CA HIS A 19 23.18 -1.68 -37.22
C HIS A 19 23.74 -2.13 -38.59
N ARG A 20 23.00 -2.98 -39.30
CA ARG A 20 23.34 -3.43 -40.67
C ARG A 20 23.43 -2.26 -41.66
N LYS A 21 22.51 -1.28 -41.60
CA LYS A 21 22.47 -0.15 -42.55
C LYS A 21 23.56 0.89 -42.29
N LYS A 22 23.84 1.22 -41.02
CA LYS A 22 24.74 2.34 -40.63
C LYS A 22 26.23 1.99 -40.66
N ARG A 23 26.59 0.71 -40.75
CA ARG A 23 27.97 0.22 -40.59
C ARG A 23 28.49 -0.55 -41.81
N VAL A 24 27.99 -0.16 -42.97
CA VAL A 24 28.69 -0.35 -44.22
C VAL A 24 29.99 0.45 -44.15
N GLN A 25 31.12 -0.21 -43.87
CA GLN A 25 32.43 0.41 -44.00
C GLN A 25 32.90 0.28 -45.44
N VAL A 26 33.32 1.41 -45.99
CA VAL A 26 34.01 1.47 -47.27
C VAL A 26 35.48 1.26 -46.97
N ALA A 27 35.97 0.04 -47.16
CA ALA A 27 37.38 -0.27 -47.07
C ALA A 27 37.99 -0.12 -48.47
N ALA A 28 38.91 0.83 -48.61
CA ALA A 28 39.73 0.97 -49.80
C ALA A 28 40.91 -0.01 -49.69
N GLU A 29 40.70 -1.27 -50.06
CA GLU A 29 41.80 -2.23 -50.17
C GLU A 29 42.24 -2.36 -51.64
N PRO A 30 43.52 -2.14 -51.97
CA PRO A 30 44.02 -2.43 -53.31
C PRO A 30 43.96 -3.95 -53.51
N MET A 31 43.39 -4.39 -54.64
CA MET A 31 43.37 -5.82 -54.99
C MET A 31 44.80 -6.38 -54.96
N ALA A 32 44.98 -7.60 -54.46
CA ALA A 32 46.30 -8.22 -54.28
C ALA A 32 47.16 -8.22 -55.56
N THR A 33 46.53 -8.23 -56.74
CA THR A 33 47.17 -8.15 -58.06
C THR A 33 47.41 -6.72 -58.56
N ALA A 34 46.67 -5.73 -58.04
CA ALA A 34 46.72 -4.32 -58.42
C ALA A 34 47.78 -3.51 -57.64
N ARG A 35 48.43 -4.13 -56.65
CA ARG A 35 49.45 -3.51 -55.79
C ARG A 35 50.75 -3.15 -56.53
N PHE A 36 50.95 -3.70 -57.72
CA PHE A 36 52.17 -3.55 -58.52
C PHE A 36 52.02 -2.62 -59.73
N LEU A 37 50.84 -2.02 -59.95
CA LEU A 37 50.59 -1.09 -61.04
C LEU A 37 50.72 0.37 -60.54
N PRO A 38 51.50 1.24 -61.21
CA PRO A 38 51.84 2.58 -60.72
C PRO A 38 50.65 3.57 -60.65
N ARG A 39 49.45 3.19 -61.10
CA ARG A 39 48.22 3.99 -61.04
C ARG A 39 46.98 3.12 -60.86
N THR A 40 46.82 2.50 -59.69
CA THR A 40 45.56 1.83 -59.35
C THR A 40 44.75 2.72 -58.42
N GLU A 41 43.62 3.23 -58.92
CA GLU A 41 42.67 3.97 -58.09
C GLU A 41 42.07 3.01 -57.06
N PRO A 42 42.08 3.36 -55.77
CA PRO A 42 41.55 2.49 -54.72
C PRO A 42 40.05 2.28 -54.93
N ARG A 43 39.67 1.07 -55.38
CA ARG A 43 38.26 0.71 -55.50
C ARG A 43 37.71 0.46 -54.11
N GLN A 44 36.83 1.34 -53.69
CA GLN A 44 36.09 1.27 -52.44
C GLN A 44 35.30 -0.05 -52.35
N MET A 45 35.80 -1.03 -51.59
CA MET A 45 35.12 -2.31 -51.38
C MET A 45 34.24 -2.23 -50.13
N ARG A 46 33.00 -2.69 -50.28
CA ARG A 46 31.98 -2.67 -49.24
C ARG A 46 32.14 -3.89 -48.34
N VAL A 47 32.99 -3.80 -47.32
CA VAL A 47 33.25 -4.92 -46.42
C VAL A 47 32.30 -4.87 -45.23
N TRP A 48 31.60 -5.98 -45.00
CA TRP A 48 30.68 -6.17 -43.88
C TRP A 48 31.44 -6.70 -42.67
N ARG A 49 31.74 -5.85 -41.68
CA ARG A 49 32.32 -6.27 -40.40
C ARG A 49 31.31 -6.06 -39.27
N TRP A 50 31.12 -7.10 -38.45
CA TRP A 50 30.35 -7.02 -37.22
C TRP A 50 31.17 -6.31 -36.13
N ALA A 51 31.18 -4.98 -36.16
CA ALA A 51 31.72 -4.16 -35.08
C ALA A 51 30.65 -3.87 -34.02
N ASP A 52 31.06 -3.68 -32.76
CA ASP A 52 30.18 -3.30 -31.64
C ASP A 52 29.07 -4.31 -31.32
N VAL A 53 29.34 -5.60 -31.45
CA VAL A 53 28.37 -6.68 -31.16
C VAL A 53 27.80 -6.54 -29.75
N ILE A 54 28.63 -6.16 -28.78
CA ILE A 54 28.21 -5.93 -27.38
C ILE A 54 27.13 -4.83 -27.30
N LEU A 55 27.32 -3.68 -27.96
CA LEU A 55 26.34 -2.59 -27.94
C LEU A 55 25.04 -2.98 -28.64
N LEU A 56 25.12 -3.77 -29.71
CA LEU A 56 23.94 -4.33 -30.38
C LEU A 56 23.15 -5.26 -29.46
N ILE A 57 23.84 -6.19 -28.77
CA ILE A 57 23.23 -7.10 -27.80
C ILE A 57 22.52 -6.32 -26.70
N VAL A 58 23.16 -5.29 -26.13
CA VAL A 58 22.54 -4.47 -25.07
C VAL A 58 21.28 -3.77 -25.56
N ARG A 59 21.25 -3.24 -26.78
CA ARG A 59 20.05 -2.61 -27.36
C ARG A 59 18.93 -3.61 -27.61
N CYS A 60 19.25 -4.81 -28.09
CA CYS A 60 18.27 -5.88 -28.26
C CYS A 60 17.71 -6.33 -26.90
N LEU A 61 18.56 -6.48 -25.88
CA LEU A 61 18.14 -6.81 -24.52
C LEU A 61 17.25 -5.72 -23.92
N LEU A 62 17.56 -4.44 -24.13
CA LEU A 62 16.75 -3.32 -23.66
C LEU A 62 15.34 -3.37 -24.26
N LEU A 63 15.22 -3.55 -25.58
CA LEU A 63 13.92 -3.71 -26.24
C LEU A 63 13.18 -4.97 -25.77
N ALA A 64 13.87 -6.10 -25.63
CA ALA A 64 13.25 -7.33 -25.15
C ALA A 64 12.71 -7.18 -23.73
N CYS A 65 13.49 -6.55 -22.85
CA CYS A 65 13.08 -6.24 -21.48
C CYS A 65 11.90 -5.26 -21.45
N LEU A 66 11.87 -4.27 -22.35
CA LEU A 66 10.75 -3.32 -22.46
C LEU A 66 9.47 -4.01 -22.94
N ILE A 67 9.57 -4.88 -23.95
CA ILE A 67 8.44 -5.68 -24.44
C ILE A 67 7.92 -6.58 -23.33
N ALA A 68 8.82 -7.28 -22.61
CA ALA A 68 8.43 -8.11 -21.47
C ALA A 68 7.76 -7.26 -20.38
N TRP A 69 8.28 -6.07 -20.08
CA TRP A 69 7.69 -5.18 -19.08
C TRP A 69 6.28 -4.71 -19.45
N LEU A 70 6.04 -4.44 -20.74
CA LEU A 70 4.71 -4.08 -21.27
C LEU A 70 3.76 -5.28 -21.35
N ALA A 71 4.29 -6.48 -21.57
CA ALA A 71 3.51 -7.70 -21.68
C ALA A 71 3.03 -8.24 -20.32
N ASP A 72 3.64 -7.82 -19.22
CA ASP A 72 3.40 -8.31 -17.85
C ASP A 72 3.35 -9.85 -17.78
N PRO A 73 4.43 -10.55 -18.18
CA PRO A 73 4.44 -12.00 -18.17
C PRO A 73 4.42 -12.48 -16.73
N VAL A 74 3.39 -13.27 -16.39
CA VAL A 74 3.32 -13.91 -15.10
C VAL A 74 3.67 -15.38 -15.23
N LEU A 75 4.72 -15.78 -14.52
CA LEU A 75 5.15 -17.16 -14.38
C LEU A 75 4.61 -17.69 -13.05
N PRO A 76 3.80 -18.77 -13.04
CA PRO A 76 3.36 -19.40 -11.80
C PRO A 76 4.50 -20.23 -11.21
N TRP A 77 5.26 -19.65 -10.28
CA TRP A 77 6.45 -20.28 -9.69
C TRP A 77 6.26 -20.66 -8.22
N ARG A 78 5.34 -20.02 -7.50
CA ARG A 78 5.09 -20.26 -6.08
C ARG A 78 4.23 -21.51 -5.86
N GLY A 79 4.63 -22.35 -4.92
CA GLY A 79 3.84 -23.48 -4.43
C GLY A 79 3.00 -23.12 -3.21
N ASN A 80 2.67 -24.11 -2.39
CA ASN A 80 1.98 -23.89 -1.11
C ASN A 80 2.68 -22.82 -0.28
N THR A 81 1.91 -21.86 0.24
CA THR A 81 2.45 -20.68 0.92
C THR A 81 1.67 -20.41 2.21
N VAL A 82 2.41 -20.11 3.28
CA VAL A 82 1.87 -19.61 4.54
C VAL A 82 2.23 -18.13 4.67
N VAL A 83 1.22 -17.27 4.77
CA VAL A 83 1.37 -15.87 5.13
C VAL A 83 1.14 -15.73 6.63
N VAL A 84 2.14 -15.22 7.35
CA VAL A 84 2.05 -14.95 8.79
C VAL A 84 2.04 -13.45 9.00
N ALA A 85 0.96 -12.93 9.58
CA ALA A 85 0.87 -11.53 9.93
C ALA A 85 1.95 -11.17 10.96
N GLU A 86 2.60 -10.03 10.76
CA GLU A 86 3.56 -9.48 11.71
C GLU A 86 2.93 -9.35 13.11
N GLY A 87 3.69 -9.76 14.14
CA GLY A 87 3.23 -9.75 15.53
C GLY A 87 2.37 -10.94 15.96
N THR A 88 2.15 -11.94 15.09
CA THR A 88 1.50 -13.21 15.45
C THR A 88 2.39 -14.04 16.39
N ASP A 89 1.79 -14.68 17.40
CA ASP A 89 2.51 -15.61 18.27
C ASP A 89 3.11 -16.77 17.49
N ALA A 90 4.42 -16.98 17.62
CA ALA A 90 5.16 -17.95 16.81
C ALA A 90 4.79 -19.40 17.13
N ARG A 91 4.45 -19.71 18.39
CA ARG A 91 4.07 -21.07 18.79
C ARG A 91 2.69 -21.43 18.24
N TRP A 92 1.74 -20.51 18.36
CA TRP A 92 0.42 -20.65 17.77
C TRP A 92 0.51 -20.77 16.24
N ALA A 93 1.31 -19.91 15.59
CA ALA A 93 1.50 -19.97 14.14
C ALA A 93 2.05 -21.34 13.69
N GLU A 94 3.08 -21.86 14.38
CA GLU A 94 3.64 -23.19 14.06
C GLU A 94 2.61 -24.31 14.25
N GLN A 95 1.84 -24.28 15.35
CA GLN A 95 0.77 -25.24 15.58
C GLN A 95 -0.27 -25.21 14.45
N GLN A 96 -0.67 -24.03 13.98
CA GLN A 96 -1.62 -23.90 12.88
C GLN A 96 -1.03 -24.39 11.54
N VAL A 97 0.24 -24.11 11.27
CA VAL A 97 0.95 -24.60 10.07
C VAL A 97 0.98 -26.12 10.03
N GLN A 98 1.33 -26.77 11.14
CA GLN A 98 1.37 -28.23 11.23
C GLN A 98 -0.03 -28.84 11.13
N ALA A 99 -1.00 -28.29 11.86
CA ALA A 99 -2.39 -28.75 11.82
C ALA A 99 -3.04 -28.61 10.44
N ALA A 100 -2.61 -27.65 9.62
CA ALA A 100 -3.07 -27.47 8.25
C ALA A 100 -2.28 -28.30 7.21
N GLY A 101 -1.21 -28.99 7.61
CA GLY A 101 -0.33 -29.74 6.71
C GLY A 101 0.57 -28.88 5.82
N PHE A 102 0.94 -27.68 6.28
CA PHE A 102 1.78 -26.71 5.55
C PHE A 102 3.27 -26.73 5.98
N GLY A 103 3.75 -27.81 6.61
CA GLY A 103 5.10 -27.88 7.17
C GLY A 103 6.25 -27.54 6.19
N ASN A 104 6.10 -27.87 4.91
CA ASN A 104 7.09 -27.60 3.85
C ASN A 104 6.76 -26.37 2.98
N ALA A 105 5.73 -25.60 3.34
CA ALA A 105 5.29 -24.46 2.55
C ALA A 105 6.21 -23.25 2.73
N ALA A 106 6.32 -22.41 1.69
CA ALA A 106 7.06 -21.16 1.78
C ALA A 106 6.38 -20.21 2.77
N ARG A 107 7.15 -19.57 3.65
CA ARG A 107 6.63 -18.63 4.64
C ARG A 107 6.86 -17.19 4.19
N LEU A 108 5.84 -16.35 4.32
CA LEU A 108 5.90 -14.93 4.05
C LEU A 108 5.42 -14.16 5.27
N SER A 109 6.20 -13.20 5.74
CA SER A 109 5.77 -12.28 6.78
C SER A 109 5.28 -11.00 6.13
N LEU A 110 4.07 -10.57 6.47
CA LEU A 110 3.44 -9.37 5.93
C LEU A 110 2.71 -8.61 7.05
N PRO A 111 2.57 -7.28 6.92
CA PRO A 111 1.69 -6.51 7.80
C PRO A 111 0.25 -7.04 7.74
N ALA A 112 -0.39 -7.21 8.91
CA ALA A 112 -1.76 -7.76 9.02
C ALA A 112 -2.76 -7.09 8.07
N ALA A 113 -2.76 -5.76 8.02
CA ALA A 113 -3.67 -4.98 7.18
C ALA A 113 -3.47 -5.18 5.67
N ALA A 114 -2.26 -5.58 5.25
CA ALA A 114 -1.91 -5.77 3.85
C ALA A 114 -2.01 -7.24 3.40
N ALA A 115 -2.06 -8.21 4.31
CA ALA A 115 -1.91 -9.62 3.99
C ALA A 115 -2.90 -10.12 2.91
N LEU A 116 -4.21 -9.94 3.10
CA LEU A 116 -5.22 -10.40 2.14
C LEU A 116 -5.17 -9.63 0.81
N ALA A 117 -4.87 -8.33 0.88
CA ALA A 117 -4.75 -7.49 -0.31
C ALA A 117 -3.52 -7.87 -1.15
N TRP A 118 -2.40 -8.17 -0.49
CA TRP A 118 -1.17 -8.63 -1.12
C TRP A 118 -1.36 -10.00 -1.78
N VAL A 119 -2.05 -10.93 -1.10
CA VAL A 119 -2.39 -12.23 -1.69
C VAL A 119 -3.22 -12.03 -2.96
N ARG A 120 -4.23 -11.15 -2.92
CA ARG A 120 -5.07 -10.84 -4.08
C ARG A 120 -4.28 -10.23 -5.24
N SER A 121 -3.29 -9.38 -4.98
CA SER A 121 -2.48 -8.77 -6.04
C SER A 121 -1.46 -9.73 -6.66
N HIS A 122 -1.07 -10.79 -5.96
CA HIS A 122 -0.05 -11.74 -6.44
C HIS A 122 -0.63 -13.08 -6.91
N GLU A 123 -1.96 -13.19 -7.07
CA GLU A 123 -2.65 -14.47 -7.35
C GLU A 123 -2.10 -15.25 -8.55
N ARG A 124 -1.57 -14.55 -9.54
CA ARG A 124 -1.06 -15.17 -10.77
C ARG A 124 0.31 -15.85 -10.58
N GLU A 125 1.00 -15.60 -9.47
CA GLU A 125 2.33 -16.14 -9.20
C GLU A 125 2.31 -17.56 -8.63
N TRP A 126 1.16 -18.03 -8.17
CA TRP A 126 0.99 -19.38 -7.64
C TRP A 126 0.68 -20.39 -8.73
N LYS A 127 1.16 -21.62 -8.53
CA LYS A 127 0.78 -22.78 -9.34
C LYS A 127 -0.72 -23.07 -9.15
N PRO A 128 -1.42 -23.60 -10.17
CA PRO A 128 -2.87 -23.82 -10.11
C PRO A 128 -3.36 -24.67 -8.93
N ASP A 129 -2.53 -25.59 -8.44
CA ASP A 129 -2.80 -26.50 -7.33
C ASP A 129 -2.30 -25.99 -5.96
N ALA A 130 -1.72 -24.79 -5.92
CA ALA A 130 -1.20 -24.23 -4.68
C ALA A 130 -2.32 -23.91 -3.70
N ARG A 131 -2.11 -24.31 -2.44
CA ARG A 131 -2.96 -23.95 -1.30
C ARG A 131 -2.33 -22.80 -0.53
N LEU A 132 -3.16 -21.93 0.02
CA LEU A 132 -2.72 -20.76 0.78
C LEU A 132 -3.25 -20.84 2.22
N LEU A 133 -2.41 -20.46 3.17
CA LEU A 133 -2.78 -20.33 4.58
C LEU A 133 -2.39 -18.93 5.06
N VAL A 134 -3.33 -18.19 5.63
CA VAL A 134 -3.09 -16.85 6.21
C VAL A 134 -3.35 -16.92 7.71
N LEU A 135 -2.37 -16.49 8.50
CA LEU A 135 -2.35 -16.60 9.95
C LEU A 135 -2.20 -15.22 10.62
N GLY A 136 -2.97 -14.97 11.68
CA GLY A 136 -2.74 -13.86 12.61
C GLY A 136 -3.93 -12.92 12.84
N ASP A 137 -3.68 -11.73 13.35
CA ASP A 137 -4.72 -10.73 13.64
C ASP A 137 -5.13 -9.96 12.37
N ILE A 138 -5.73 -10.67 11.41
CA ILE A 138 -6.09 -10.11 10.11
C ILE A 138 -7.36 -9.27 10.25
N PRO A 139 -7.38 -7.99 9.81
CA PRO A 139 -8.56 -7.16 9.91
C PRO A 139 -9.67 -7.65 8.96
N MET A 140 -10.92 -7.54 9.42
CA MET A 140 -12.11 -7.86 8.66
C MET A 140 -12.17 -6.97 7.40
N PRO A 141 -12.19 -7.57 6.20
CA PRO A 141 -12.35 -6.79 4.98
C PRO A 141 -13.78 -6.26 4.87
N ALA A 142 -13.94 -5.03 4.37
CA ALA A 142 -15.25 -4.39 4.21
C ALA A 142 -16.16 -5.10 3.19
N ALA A 143 -15.58 -5.87 2.27
CA ALA A 143 -16.29 -6.71 1.31
C ALA A 143 -15.72 -8.14 1.36
N PRO A 144 -16.55 -9.17 1.16
CA PRO A 144 -16.10 -10.55 1.17
C PRO A 144 -15.04 -10.76 0.08
N PRO A 145 -13.80 -11.14 0.44
CA PRO A 145 -12.75 -11.30 -0.53
C PRO A 145 -13.00 -12.57 -1.36
N GLN A 146 -12.70 -12.50 -2.65
CA GLN A 146 -12.68 -13.65 -3.54
C GLN A 146 -11.25 -13.92 -3.94
N PHE A 147 -10.88 -15.21 -4.00
CA PHE A 147 -9.54 -15.63 -4.35
C PHE A 147 -9.57 -16.68 -5.47
N ARG A 148 -8.57 -16.65 -6.35
CA ARG A 148 -8.35 -17.66 -7.41
C ARG A 148 -7.84 -18.99 -6.89
N HIS A 149 -7.20 -18.99 -5.72
CA HIS A 149 -6.67 -20.18 -5.07
C HIS A 149 -7.46 -20.44 -3.78
N ALA A 150 -7.51 -21.71 -3.36
CA ALA A 150 -8.06 -22.07 -2.07
C ALA A 150 -7.21 -21.42 -0.95
N LEU A 151 -7.88 -20.72 -0.04
CA LEU A 151 -7.25 -19.97 1.03
C LEU A 151 -7.91 -20.28 2.37
N ASP A 152 -7.12 -20.74 3.32
CA ASP A 152 -7.53 -20.88 4.72
C ASP A 152 -7.08 -19.65 5.50
N LEU A 153 -8.02 -18.94 6.11
CA LEU A 153 -7.75 -17.85 7.02
C LEU A 153 -7.94 -18.35 8.45
N ARG A 154 -6.87 -18.35 9.24
CA ARG A 154 -6.94 -18.63 10.68
C ARG A 154 -6.48 -17.40 11.43
N THR A 155 -7.33 -16.92 12.33
CA THR A 155 -7.11 -15.65 13.00
C THR A 155 -6.89 -15.81 14.48
N LEU A 156 -6.06 -14.91 15.03
CA LEU A 156 -5.81 -14.77 16.45
C LEU A 156 -5.96 -13.30 16.79
N ALA A 157 -7.08 -12.92 17.40
CA ALA A 157 -7.35 -11.54 17.76
C ALA A 157 -6.32 -11.03 18.76
N LYS A 158 -5.67 -9.91 18.46
CA LYS A 158 -4.81 -9.25 19.43
C LYS A 158 -5.69 -8.45 20.38
N PRO A 159 -5.45 -8.52 21.71
CA PRO A 159 -6.11 -7.62 22.64
C PRO A 159 -5.86 -6.17 22.22
N ALA A 160 -6.92 -5.38 22.07
CA ALA A 160 -6.80 -3.96 21.79
C ALA A 160 -5.99 -3.30 22.92
N ALA A 161 -4.99 -2.51 22.56
CA ALA A 161 -4.19 -1.79 23.53
C ALA A 161 -5.09 -0.84 24.32
N ALA A 162 -5.02 -0.90 25.65
CA ALA A 162 -5.73 0.03 26.50
C ALA A 162 -5.13 1.43 26.32
N GLY A 163 -5.94 2.40 25.91
CA GLY A 163 -5.60 3.82 25.83
C GLY A 163 -6.32 4.60 26.91
N GLU A 164 -5.69 5.65 27.43
CA GLU A 164 -6.32 6.59 28.34
C GLU A 164 -6.57 7.92 27.63
N VAL A 165 -7.76 8.49 27.81
CA VAL A 165 -8.09 9.84 27.38
C VAL A 165 -8.26 10.71 28.61
N HIS A 166 -7.41 11.70 28.76
CA HIS A 166 -7.47 12.64 29.87
C HIS A 166 -8.46 13.77 29.54
N VAL A 167 -9.54 13.84 30.32
CA VAL A 167 -10.61 14.82 30.16
C VAL A 167 -10.57 15.81 31.31
N ALA A 168 -10.58 17.11 31.01
CA ALA A 168 -10.82 18.15 32.01
C ALA A 168 -12.22 18.70 31.82
N VAL A 169 -13.03 18.73 32.88
CA VAL A 169 -14.38 19.30 32.83
C VAL A 169 -14.42 20.62 33.58
N VAL A 170 -14.81 21.69 32.89
CA VAL A 170 -14.91 23.04 33.42
C VAL A 170 -16.34 23.54 33.27
N GLY A 171 -17.10 23.56 34.36
CA GLY A 171 -18.49 24.02 34.37
C GLY A 171 -19.29 23.46 35.55
N GLU A 172 -20.54 23.87 35.67
CA GLU A 172 -21.40 23.53 36.81
C GLU A 172 -21.90 22.08 36.77
N ARG A 173 -22.10 21.51 35.58
CA ARG A 173 -22.57 20.12 35.39
C ARG A 173 -21.44 19.09 35.38
N ALA A 174 -20.33 19.36 36.06
CA ALA A 174 -19.15 18.49 36.06
C ALA A 174 -19.47 17.03 36.48
N GLY A 175 -20.41 16.84 37.40
CA GLY A 175 -20.85 15.51 37.84
C GLY A 175 -21.58 14.70 36.76
N GLU A 176 -22.31 15.33 35.84
CA GLU A 176 -22.99 14.66 34.72
C GLU A 176 -21.99 14.21 33.67
N TRP A 177 -21.06 15.08 33.30
CA TRP A 177 -19.94 14.76 32.42
C TRP A 177 -19.10 13.61 32.95
N ARG A 178 -18.71 13.64 34.24
CA ARG A 178 -17.96 12.53 34.86
C ARG A 178 -18.69 11.20 34.76
N ARG A 179 -20.00 11.18 35.03
CA ARG A 179 -20.82 9.97 34.91
C ARG A 179 -20.88 9.45 33.47
N MET A 180 -20.99 10.35 32.50
CA MET A 180 -20.99 9.98 31.08
C MET A 180 -19.66 9.36 30.67
N PHE A 181 -18.52 10.01 30.97
CA PHE A 181 -17.20 9.47 30.65
C PHE A 181 -16.87 8.19 31.42
N ALA A 182 -17.36 8.03 32.65
CA ALA A 182 -17.22 6.78 33.40
C ALA A 182 -17.97 5.59 32.77
N ALA A 183 -18.99 5.87 31.94
CA ALA A 183 -19.72 4.84 31.20
C ALA A 183 -19.02 4.39 29.91
N LEU A 184 -17.87 4.99 29.55
CA LEU A 184 -17.04 4.51 28.43
C LEU A 184 -16.46 3.14 28.78
N ASN A 185 -16.98 2.12 28.11
CA ASN A 185 -16.46 0.77 28.14
C ASN A 185 -15.70 0.47 26.84
N GLY A 186 -14.59 -0.25 26.95
CA GLY A 186 -13.77 -0.65 25.82
C GLY A 186 -12.27 -0.41 26.05
N PRO A 187 -11.44 -0.48 24.99
CA PRO A 187 -10.01 -0.26 25.11
C PRO A 187 -9.64 1.18 25.45
N LEU A 188 -10.53 2.15 25.23
CA LEU A 188 -10.31 3.56 25.54
C LEU A 188 -10.99 3.90 26.88
N ARG A 189 -10.21 4.22 27.91
CA ARG A 189 -10.71 4.63 29.23
C ARG A 189 -10.58 6.14 29.39
N ALA A 190 -11.64 6.81 29.85
CA ALA A 190 -11.56 8.22 30.19
C ALA A 190 -11.08 8.44 31.64
N VAL A 191 -10.10 9.31 31.80
CA VAL A 191 -9.60 9.77 33.11
C VAL A 191 -10.00 11.23 33.26
N VAL A 192 -11.00 11.49 34.10
CA VAL A 192 -11.55 12.85 34.28
C VAL A 192 -10.83 13.55 35.44
N GLY A 193 -10.12 14.64 35.14
CA GLY A 193 -9.45 15.50 36.11
C GLY A 193 -10.28 16.71 36.53
N GLU A 194 -9.90 17.35 37.64
CA GLU A 194 -10.57 18.56 38.14
C GLU A 194 -10.22 19.83 37.37
N GLY A 195 -9.16 19.81 36.55
CA GLY A 195 -8.75 20.94 35.73
C GLY A 195 -7.82 20.53 34.57
N PRO A 196 -7.60 21.43 33.61
CA PRO A 196 -6.73 21.17 32.48
C PRO A 196 -5.27 21.12 32.92
N GLY A 197 -4.56 20.06 32.52
CA GLY A 197 -3.14 19.85 32.76
C GLY A 197 -2.39 19.47 31.48
N ALA A 198 -1.08 19.23 31.59
CA ALA A 198 -0.22 18.95 30.43
C ALA A 198 -0.61 17.70 29.62
N LYS A 199 -1.32 16.74 30.26
CA LYS A 199 -1.80 15.51 29.61
C LYS A 199 -3.23 15.62 29.09
N THR A 200 -3.93 16.73 29.31
CA THR A 200 -5.35 16.87 28.94
C THR A 200 -5.50 16.88 27.43
N GLU A 201 -6.25 15.91 26.91
CA GLU A 201 -6.55 15.79 25.49
C GLU A 201 -7.89 16.45 25.15
N LEU A 202 -8.87 16.31 26.05
CA LEU A 202 -10.21 16.87 25.89
C LEU A 202 -10.53 17.86 27.02
N ILE A 203 -10.89 19.09 26.65
CA ILE A 203 -11.50 20.04 27.57
C ILE A 203 -13.00 20.10 27.29
N VAL A 204 -13.80 19.78 28.30
CA VAL A 204 -15.24 20.05 28.29
C VAL A 204 -15.45 21.43 28.89
N TRP A 205 -15.92 22.35 28.06
CA TRP A 205 -16.28 23.70 28.42
C TRP A 205 -17.80 23.82 28.52
N ASP A 206 -18.29 23.81 29.75
CA ASP A 206 -19.72 23.90 30.08
C ASP A 206 -20.00 25.21 30.82
N LYS A 207 -19.67 26.31 30.14
CA LYS A 207 -19.87 27.68 30.57
C LYS A 207 -20.26 28.55 29.37
N PRO A 208 -21.10 29.59 29.57
CA PRO A 208 -21.46 30.51 28.50
C PRO A 208 -20.32 31.48 28.16
N GLU A 209 -19.40 31.76 29.10
CA GLU A 209 -18.29 32.67 28.83
C GLU A 209 -17.23 32.03 27.94
N ALA A 210 -16.47 32.86 27.20
CA ALA A 210 -15.35 32.38 26.41
C ALA A 210 -14.22 31.82 27.31
N PRO A 211 -13.57 30.70 26.93
CA PRO A 211 -12.47 30.14 27.70
C PRO A 211 -11.24 31.05 27.72
N PRO A 212 -10.43 31.03 28.80
CA PRO A 212 -9.18 31.80 28.88
C PRO A 212 -8.26 31.53 27.68
N ALA A 213 -7.60 32.58 27.16
CA ALA A 213 -6.74 32.47 25.97
C ALA A 213 -5.51 31.56 26.17
N SER A 214 -5.07 31.42 27.41
CA SER A 214 -3.96 30.53 27.83
C SER A 214 -4.32 29.04 27.81
N MET A 215 -5.62 28.71 27.79
CA MET A 215 -6.08 27.33 27.83
C MET A 215 -6.01 26.70 26.43
N ARG A 216 -5.33 25.55 26.34
CA ARG A 216 -5.11 24.80 25.09
C ARG A 216 -5.33 23.32 25.34
N ALA A 217 -5.98 22.66 24.39
CA ALA A 217 -6.11 21.21 24.30
C ALA A 217 -6.40 20.84 22.84
N PRO A 218 -5.98 19.65 22.38
CA PRO A 218 -6.26 19.23 21.00
C PRO A 218 -7.77 19.13 20.72
N LEU A 219 -8.59 18.78 21.73
CA LEU A 219 -10.04 18.62 21.61
C LEU A 219 -10.79 19.47 22.63
N TRP A 220 -11.93 20.00 22.19
CA TRP A 220 -12.84 20.80 23.00
C TRP A 220 -14.27 20.34 22.81
N TRP A 221 -14.94 19.95 23.90
CA TRP A 221 -16.39 19.82 23.89
C TRP A 221 -17.01 21.09 24.46
N VAL A 222 -17.87 21.75 23.69
CA VAL A 222 -18.50 23.01 24.07
C VAL A 222 -20.00 22.77 24.25
N ALA A 223 -20.52 23.05 25.44
CA ALA A 223 -21.94 22.96 25.72
C ALA A 223 -22.74 24.15 25.15
N ASP A 224 -22.17 25.35 25.20
CA ASP A 224 -22.75 26.56 24.61
C ASP A 224 -21.90 27.09 23.45
N ALA A 225 -22.41 26.95 22.23
CA ALA A 225 -21.73 27.38 21.02
C ALA A 225 -21.70 28.90 20.81
N SER A 226 -22.40 29.70 21.62
CA SER A 226 -22.49 31.16 21.47
C SER A 226 -21.12 31.86 21.53
N ALA A 227 -20.21 31.35 22.37
CA ALA A 227 -18.84 31.86 22.50
C ALA A 227 -17.87 31.39 21.38
N PHE A 228 -18.35 30.57 20.44
CA PHE A 228 -17.54 29.91 19.41
C PHE A 228 -18.18 30.05 18.02
N PRO A 229 -17.98 31.19 17.34
CA PRO A 229 -18.62 31.49 16.07
C PRO A 229 -18.30 30.46 14.96
N GLU A 230 -17.18 29.76 15.06
CA GLU A 230 -16.77 28.69 14.14
C GLU A 230 -17.79 27.54 14.08
N LEU A 231 -18.51 27.29 15.19
CA LEU A 231 -19.51 26.22 15.29
C LEU A 231 -20.88 26.59 14.67
N ALA A 232 -21.11 27.87 14.34
CA ALA A 232 -22.40 28.33 13.84
C ALA A 232 -22.76 27.72 12.46
N LYS A 233 -21.76 27.54 11.59
CA LYS A 233 -21.91 26.97 10.23
C LYS A 233 -21.15 25.65 10.05
N ALA A 234 -20.77 25.02 11.15
CA ALA A 234 -20.01 23.79 11.15
C ALA A 234 -20.80 22.61 10.54
N PRO A 235 -20.12 21.67 9.85
CA PRO A 235 -20.74 20.42 9.42
C PRO A 235 -21.29 19.66 10.62
N ARG A 236 -22.43 18.97 10.41
CA ARG A 236 -23.12 18.17 11.43
C ARG A 236 -23.13 16.70 11.01
N VAL A 237 -22.73 15.82 11.93
CA VAL A 237 -22.82 14.36 11.77
C VAL A 237 -23.48 13.79 13.01
N ASP A 238 -24.60 13.08 12.83
CA ASP A 238 -25.37 12.44 13.91
C ASP A 238 -25.61 13.34 15.14
N GLY A 239 -25.98 14.60 14.88
CA GLY A 239 -26.30 15.60 15.90
C GLY A 239 -25.10 16.36 16.48
N ILE A 240 -23.87 15.94 16.19
CA ILE A 240 -22.64 16.63 16.62
C ILE A 240 -22.16 17.57 15.53
N ARG A 241 -21.94 18.84 15.86
CA ARG A 241 -21.24 19.82 15.01
C ARG A 241 -19.77 19.88 15.39
N TYR A 242 -18.89 20.06 14.40
CA TYR A 242 -17.46 20.21 14.65
C TYR A 242 -16.77 21.21 13.73
N ALA A 243 -15.78 21.91 14.27
CA ALA A 243 -14.94 22.85 13.52
C ALA A 243 -13.53 22.86 14.08
N ASP A 244 -12.54 23.08 13.22
CA ASP A 244 -11.16 23.30 13.65
C ASP A 244 -10.97 24.79 13.97
N SER A 245 -10.34 25.08 15.12
CA SER A 245 -10.04 26.44 15.58
C SER A 245 -8.57 26.55 16.00
N PRO A 246 -8.04 27.78 16.20
CA PRO A 246 -6.70 27.95 16.75
C PRO A 246 -6.50 27.31 18.13
N ARG A 247 -7.57 27.02 18.88
CA ARG A 247 -7.51 26.40 20.21
C ARG A 247 -7.47 24.87 20.17
N GLY A 248 -7.82 24.27 19.02
CA GLY A 248 -8.05 22.84 18.85
C GLY A 248 -9.35 22.57 18.09
N ARG A 249 -9.71 21.30 17.95
CA ARG A 249 -10.97 20.88 17.33
C ARG A 249 -12.12 21.03 18.31
N LEU A 250 -13.09 21.85 17.94
CA LEU A 250 -14.29 22.15 18.70
C LEU A 250 -15.41 21.19 18.31
N TRP A 251 -16.16 20.72 19.30
CA TRP A 251 -17.33 19.86 19.16
C TRP A 251 -18.49 20.45 19.96
N THR A 252 -19.70 20.36 19.44
CA THR A 252 -20.91 20.69 20.20
C THR A 252 -22.08 19.82 19.76
N SER A 253 -23.08 19.62 20.62
CA SER A 253 -24.26 18.83 20.32
C SER A 253 -25.48 19.40 21.02
N ASP A 254 -26.55 19.60 20.25
CA ASP A 254 -27.86 20.03 20.78
C ASP A 254 -28.51 18.92 21.62
N ALA A 255 -28.01 17.68 21.53
CA ALA A 255 -28.48 16.54 22.32
C ALA A 255 -27.87 16.50 23.73
N TRP A 256 -27.10 17.53 24.12
CA TRP A 256 -26.60 17.69 25.48
C TRP A 256 -27.48 18.65 26.29
N PRO A 257 -27.90 18.30 27.52
CA PRO A 257 -27.65 17.02 28.20
C PRO A 257 -28.54 15.89 27.64
N PRO A 258 -28.01 14.66 27.52
CA PRO A 258 -28.76 13.54 26.97
C PRO A 258 -29.94 13.19 27.89
N SER A 259 -31.12 12.98 27.31
CA SER A 259 -32.34 12.63 28.04
C SER A 259 -32.32 11.22 28.65
N GLU A 260 -31.56 10.30 28.05
CA GLU A 260 -31.49 8.88 28.45
C GLU A 260 -30.08 8.30 28.33
N ALA A 261 -29.80 7.20 29.05
CA ALA A 261 -28.51 6.51 29.01
C ALA A 261 -28.12 6.04 27.60
N ALA A 262 -29.09 5.59 26.79
CA ALA A 262 -28.83 5.20 25.40
C ALA A 262 -28.47 6.39 24.50
N ALA A 263 -29.01 7.58 24.77
CA ALA A 263 -28.63 8.80 24.07
C ALA A 263 -27.21 9.25 24.45
N ALA A 264 -26.85 9.15 25.74
CA ALA A 264 -25.50 9.44 26.22
C ALA A 264 -24.44 8.51 25.59
N ARG A 265 -24.73 7.20 25.49
CA ARG A 265 -23.84 6.23 24.83
C ARG A 265 -23.65 6.54 23.35
N ARG A 266 -24.75 6.78 22.62
CA ARG A 266 -24.70 7.15 21.20
C ARG A 266 -23.88 8.42 20.98
N LEU A 267 -24.09 9.46 21.79
CA LEU A 267 -23.33 10.70 21.72
C LEU A 267 -21.82 10.47 21.85
N LEU A 268 -21.40 9.68 22.85
CA LEU A 268 -20.01 9.31 23.07
C LEU A 268 -19.42 8.45 21.95
N GLU A 269 -20.18 7.48 21.44
CA GLU A 269 -19.75 6.62 20.34
C GLU A 269 -19.58 7.41 19.05
N THR A 270 -20.53 8.30 18.71
CA THR A 270 -20.41 9.20 17.57
C THR A 270 -19.17 10.07 17.69
N TRP A 271 -18.95 10.71 18.84
CA TRP A 271 -17.75 11.51 19.06
C TRP A 271 -16.47 10.68 18.92
N ARG A 272 -16.44 9.48 19.50
CA ARG A 272 -15.30 8.57 19.40
C ARG A 272 -15.02 8.19 17.95
N ASN A 273 -16.05 7.84 17.17
CA ASN A 273 -15.90 7.45 15.77
C ASN A 273 -15.49 8.61 14.86
N LEU A 274 -15.87 9.85 15.20
CA LEU A 274 -15.49 11.05 14.47
C LEU A 274 -14.04 11.47 14.75
N HIS A 275 -13.51 11.15 15.93
CA HIS A 275 -12.14 11.54 16.30
C HIS A 275 -11.11 10.42 16.16
N TYR A 276 -11.43 9.22 16.64
CA TYR A 276 -10.55 8.05 16.59
C TYR A 276 -10.85 7.21 15.35
N ALA A 277 -9.79 6.76 14.69
CA ALA A 277 -9.93 5.77 13.63
C ALA A 277 -10.66 4.53 14.18
N PRO A 278 -11.64 3.97 13.44
CA PRO A 278 -12.28 2.72 13.85
C PRO A 278 -11.21 1.65 14.08
N LEU A 279 -11.23 1.04 15.25
CA LEU A 279 -10.38 -0.12 15.52
C LEU A 279 -10.85 -1.25 14.59
N PRO A 280 -9.96 -1.79 13.73
CA PRO A 280 -10.36 -2.86 12.84
C PRO A 280 -10.65 -4.11 13.68
N TYR A 281 -11.83 -4.70 13.46
CA TYR A 281 -12.17 -5.99 14.05
C TYR A 281 -11.39 -7.10 13.34
N THR A 282 -10.91 -8.08 14.09
CA THR A 282 -10.30 -9.28 13.54
C THR A 282 -11.33 -10.07 12.72
N ALA A 283 -10.95 -10.49 11.52
CA ALA A 283 -11.76 -11.38 10.68
C ALA A 283 -11.97 -12.74 11.39
N PRO A 284 -13.13 -13.39 11.25
CA PRO A 284 -13.32 -14.75 11.74
C PRO A 284 -12.43 -15.72 10.95
N SER A 285 -12.06 -16.82 11.60
CA SER A 285 -11.39 -17.92 10.91
C SER A 285 -12.36 -18.58 9.92
N GLN A 286 -11.95 -18.70 8.67
CA GLN A 286 -12.80 -19.24 7.60
C GLN A 286 -11.96 -19.72 6.41
N SER A 287 -12.54 -20.62 5.62
CA SER A 287 -11.95 -21.14 4.39
C SER A 287 -12.64 -20.52 3.18
N PHE A 288 -11.84 -20.13 2.19
CA PHE A 288 -12.28 -19.61 0.92
C PHE A 288 -12.03 -20.64 -0.17
N VAL A 289 -13.09 -20.96 -0.93
CA VAL A 289 -12.98 -21.83 -2.10
C VAL A 289 -12.42 -21.02 -3.28
N ALA A 290 -11.61 -21.68 -4.12
CA ALA A 290 -11.10 -21.10 -5.34
C ALA A 290 -12.24 -20.62 -6.25
N SER A 291 -12.15 -19.38 -6.71
CA SER A 291 -13.11 -18.74 -7.60
C SER A 291 -12.51 -18.58 -9.00
N ASN A 292 -13.29 -18.94 -10.02
CA ASN A 292 -12.94 -18.74 -11.43
C ASN A 292 -13.30 -17.35 -11.95
N VAL A 293 -13.76 -16.44 -11.08
CA VAL A 293 -14.13 -15.08 -11.47
C VAL A 293 -12.86 -14.33 -11.90
N PRO A 294 -12.87 -13.66 -13.07
CA PRO A 294 -11.74 -12.85 -13.50
C PRO A 294 -11.51 -11.70 -12.51
N SER A 295 -10.28 -11.59 -11.99
CA SER A 295 -9.89 -10.54 -11.05
C SER A 295 -10.16 -9.17 -11.68
N THR A 296 -10.96 -8.33 -11.00
CA THR A 296 -11.32 -6.97 -11.46
C THR A 296 -10.19 -5.95 -11.26
N THR A 297 -9.15 -6.34 -10.52
CA THR A 297 -7.99 -5.50 -10.19
C THR A 297 -6.82 -5.84 -11.10
N HIS A 298 -6.13 -4.81 -11.60
CA HIS A 298 -4.88 -4.97 -12.34
C HIS A 298 -3.82 -5.45 -11.35
N ALA A 299 -3.58 -6.76 -11.32
CA ALA A 299 -2.50 -7.37 -10.57
C ALA A 299 -1.18 -7.12 -11.31
N ASP A 300 -0.30 -6.32 -10.72
CA ASP A 300 1.10 -6.19 -11.15
C ASP A 300 1.90 -7.36 -10.59
N GLY A 301 2.46 -8.21 -11.46
CA GLY A 301 3.30 -9.31 -11.01
C GLY A 301 4.64 -8.81 -10.44
N ALA A 302 5.23 -9.51 -9.47
CA ALA A 302 6.54 -9.19 -8.88
C ALA A 302 7.66 -9.05 -9.94
N LEU A 303 7.51 -9.75 -11.07
CA LEU A 303 8.44 -9.71 -12.18
C LEU A 303 8.47 -8.34 -12.89
N ARG A 304 7.37 -7.59 -12.86
CA ARG A 304 7.28 -6.25 -13.44
C ARG A 304 8.25 -5.27 -12.77
N GLY A 305 8.38 -5.35 -11.43
CA GLY A 305 9.34 -4.53 -10.68
C GLY A 305 10.79 -4.87 -11.01
N ILE A 306 11.11 -6.17 -11.13
CA ILE A 306 12.45 -6.64 -11.51
C ILE A 306 12.81 -6.18 -12.92
N LEU A 307 11.87 -6.30 -13.87
CA LEU A 307 12.06 -5.83 -15.24
C LEU A 307 12.30 -4.32 -15.30
N MET A 308 11.65 -3.53 -14.45
CA MET A 308 11.91 -2.09 -14.38
C MET A 308 13.35 -1.77 -13.97
N TRP A 309 13.87 -2.46 -12.95
CA TRP A 309 15.28 -2.31 -12.54
C TRP A 309 16.25 -2.79 -13.62
N ALA A 310 15.93 -3.90 -14.29
CA ALA A 310 16.72 -4.39 -15.42
C ALA A 310 16.76 -3.38 -16.58
N LEU A 311 15.64 -2.72 -16.89
CA LEU A 311 15.59 -1.64 -17.89
C LEU A 311 16.52 -0.47 -17.54
N VAL A 312 16.50 -0.02 -16.27
CA VAL A 312 17.38 1.05 -15.80
C VAL A 312 18.84 0.65 -15.93
N ALA A 313 19.21 -0.56 -15.50
CA ALA A 313 20.57 -1.07 -15.58
C ALA A 313 21.05 -1.21 -17.04
N LEU A 314 20.22 -1.77 -17.92
CA LEU A 314 20.53 -1.91 -19.35
C LEU A 314 20.66 -0.55 -20.04
N PHE A 315 19.84 0.43 -19.67
CA PHE A 315 19.95 1.79 -20.20
C PHE A 315 21.25 2.47 -19.76
N ALA A 316 21.64 2.33 -18.49
CA ALA A 316 22.91 2.85 -17.99
C ALA A 316 24.10 2.19 -18.71
N LEU A 317 24.06 0.86 -18.90
CA LEU A 317 25.09 0.12 -19.63
C LEU A 317 25.20 0.58 -21.08
N GLU A 318 24.07 0.80 -21.77
CA GLU A 318 24.04 1.34 -23.13
C GLU A 318 24.74 2.70 -23.21
N ARG A 319 24.49 3.59 -22.24
CA ARG A 319 25.10 4.91 -22.16
C ARG A 319 26.61 4.84 -21.92
N ILE A 320 27.06 3.99 -21.00
CA ILE A 320 28.47 3.78 -20.70
C ILE A 320 29.21 3.24 -21.93
N LEU A 321 28.69 2.20 -22.57
CA LEU A 321 29.30 1.61 -23.78
C LEU A 321 29.33 2.61 -24.94
N THR A 322 28.27 3.40 -25.12
CA THR A 322 28.22 4.44 -26.14
C THR A 322 29.23 5.55 -25.87
N HIS A 323 29.44 5.93 -24.60
CA HIS A 323 30.41 6.94 -24.21
C HIS A 323 31.86 6.42 -24.31
N ALA A 324 32.14 5.21 -23.84
CA ALA A 324 33.45 4.58 -23.94
C ALA A 324 33.92 4.44 -25.40
N ARG A 325 32.98 4.21 -26.32
CA ARG A 325 33.26 4.17 -27.76
C ARG A 325 33.58 5.53 -28.37
N ARG A 326 33.04 6.62 -27.82
CA ARG A 326 33.26 7.98 -28.38
C ARG A 326 34.63 8.56 -27.98
N ARG A 327 35.25 8.02 -26.94
CA ARG A 327 36.64 8.29 -26.56
C ARG A 327 37.58 7.41 -27.37
#